data_AF-A0A315G8B3-F1
#
_entry.id   AF-A0A315G8B3-F1
#
_cell.length_a   1.000
_cell.length_b   1.000
_cell.length_c   1.000
_cell.angle_alpha   90.00
_cell.angle_beta   90.00
_cell.angle_gamma   90.00
#
_symmetry.space_group_name_H-M   'P 1'
#
loop_
_entity.id
_entity.type
_entity.pdbx_description
1 polymer ?
#
loop_
_entity_poly.entity_id
_entity_poly.type
_entity_poly.pdbx_seq_one_letter_code
_entity_poly.pdbx_strand_id
1 'polypeptide(L)'
;MSEDTTTSPKSTGVSAWWRALSIFLVLVVFIGWAFSASMYEQLKAQVHHLEAKLVEIPQVREVAVLLDEQQAAAMLLTYDPKNQKLQVQRLNDVKEGREQSLHVWAITEGDVPRLLGVLTDRYKTQQLDVPTQALEGARALGISVENKDRGPRDGKPRQPWLFKGWLVQKAI
;
A
#
# COMPACT_ATOMS: atom_id res chain seq x y z
N MET A 1 97.93 -12.49 -35.61
CA MET A 1 97.27 -11.66 -36.64
C MET A 1 95.89 -11.37 -36.12
N SER A 2 95.60 -10.09 -35.95
CA SER A 2 94.40 -9.54 -35.34
C SER A 2 93.14 -9.75 -36.20
N GLU A 3 92.01 -9.29 -35.66
CA GLU A 3 90.82 -8.79 -36.35
C GLU A 3 89.54 -9.64 -36.23
N ASP A 4 88.89 -9.41 -35.08
CA ASP A 4 87.58 -8.79 -34.95
C ASP A 4 86.33 -9.59 -35.35
N THR A 5 85.82 -10.27 -34.32
CA THR A 5 84.40 -10.43 -34.06
C THR A 5 83.66 -9.07 -34.15
N THR A 6 82.95 -8.82 -35.26
CA THR A 6 81.85 -7.83 -35.25
C THR A 6 80.54 -8.57 -35.07
N THR A 7 80.17 -8.79 -33.80
CA THR A 7 78.77 -9.02 -33.43
C THR A 7 78.13 -7.64 -33.28
N SER A 8 77.26 -7.26 -34.21
CA SER A 8 76.44 -6.04 -34.13
C SER A 8 74.96 -6.43 -33.97
N PRO A 9 74.17 -5.66 -33.20
CA PRO A 9 73.28 -6.21 -32.20
C PRO A 9 71.99 -6.76 -32.82
N LYS A 10 71.58 -7.93 -32.34
CA LYS A 10 70.19 -8.37 -32.50
C LYS A 10 69.34 -7.44 -31.65
N SER A 11 68.78 -6.43 -32.31
CA SER A 11 67.74 -5.57 -31.74
C SER A 11 66.65 -6.46 -31.15
N THR A 12 66.65 -6.62 -29.83
CA THR A 12 65.54 -7.16 -29.05
C THR A 12 64.48 -6.07 -28.93
N GLY A 13 63.98 -5.62 -30.08
CA GLY A 13 62.76 -4.84 -30.15
C GLY A 13 61.59 -5.81 -30.19
N VAL A 14 60.68 -5.69 -29.22
CA VAL A 14 59.35 -6.31 -29.33
C VAL A 14 58.75 -5.97 -30.69
N SER A 15 58.31 -6.98 -31.44
CA SER A 15 57.84 -6.78 -32.81
C SER A 15 56.70 -5.76 -32.83
N ALA A 16 56.62 -4.95 -33.88
CA ALA A 16 55.59 -3.91 -34.01
C ALA A 16 54.17 -4.50 -33.85
N TRP A 17 53.98 -5.75 -34.25
CA TRP A 17 52.76 -6.52 -34.03
C TRP A 17 52.46 -6.73 -32.54
N TRP A 18 53.43 -7.20 -31.75
CA TRP A 18 53.26 -7.41 -30.31
C TRP A 18 52.95 -6.10 -29.57
N ARG A 19 53.53 -4.98 -30.03
CA ARG A 19 53.21 -3.64 -29.50
C ARG A 19 51.78 -3.24 -29.83
N ALA A 20 51.33 -3.45 -31.08
CA ALA A 20 49.95 -3.18 -31.49
C ALA A 20 48.94 -4.04 -30.72
N LEU A 21 49.24 -5.33 -30.52
CA LEU A 21 48.40 -6.25 -29.75
C LEU A 21 48.29 -5.84 -28.28
N SER A 22 49.40 -5.37 -27.68
CA SER A 22 49.43 -4.90 -26.30
C SER A 22 48.61 -3.62 -26.12
N ILE A 23 48.72 -2.67 -27.06
CA ILE A 23 47.93 -1.43 -27.06
C ILE A 23 46.44 -1.75 -27.20
N PHE A 24 46.08 -2.70 -28.09
CA PHE A 24 44.71 -3.13 -28.26
C PHE A 24 44.13 -3.78 -26.99
N LEU A 25 44.89 -4.68 -26.35
CA LEU A 25 44.48 -5.32 -25.09
C LEU A 25 44.28 -4.30 -23.96
N VAL A 26 45.20 -3.34 -23.82
CA VAL A 26 45.06 -2.25 -22.84
C VAL A 26 43.82 -1.42 -23.13
N LEU A 27 43.53 -1.12 -24.40
CA LEU A 27 42.33 -0.36 -24.79
C LEU A 27 41.04 -1.14 -24.45
N VAL A 28 41.01 -2.45 -24.71
CA VAL A 28 39.87 -3.33 -24.38
C VAL A 28 39.66 -3.40 -22.86
N VAL A 29 40.72 -3.50 -22.08
CA VAL A 29 40.65 -3.49 -20.60
C VAL A 29 40.15 -2.13 -20.09
N PHE A 30 40.61 -1.02 -20.65
CA PHE A 30 40.14 0.32 -20.29
C PHE A 30 38.66 0.52 -20.62
N ILE A 31 38.20 0.04 -21.78
CA ILE A 31 36.79 0.11 -22.17
C ILE A 31 35.94 -0.80 -21.25
N GLY A 32 36.37 -2.03 -20.99
CA GLY A 32 35.68 -2.96 -20.08
C GLY A 32 35.57 -2.45 -18.64
N TRP A 33 36.56 -1.68 -18.17
CA TRP A 33 36.53 -1.08 -16.84
C TRP A 33 35.55 0.11 -16.76
N ALA A 34 35.51 0.96 -17.79
CA ALA A 34 34.57 2.09 -17.87
C ALA A 34 33.09 1.66 -17.91
N PHE A 35 32.79 0.49 -18.50
CA PHE A 35 31.42 -0.06 -18.51
C PHE A 35 31.00 -0.71 -17.17
N SER A 36 31.95 -1.16 -16.33
CA SER A 36 31.61 -1.82 -15.07
C SER A 36 31.12 -0.83 -13.99
N ALA A 37 31.74 0.34 -13.85
CA ALA A 37 31.42 1.26 -12.76
C ALA A 37 30.00 1.87 -12.85
N SER A 38 29.49 2.10 -14.07
CA SER A 38 28.20 2.79 -14.28
C SER A 38 26.99 1.94 -13.86
N MET A 39 27.06 0.62 -14.03
CA MET A 39 25.94 -0.28 -13.75
C MET A 39 25.75 -0.54 -12.24
N TYR A 40 26.81 -0.41 -11.43
CA TYR A 40 26.75 -0.56 -9.97
C TYR A 40 26.03 0.60 -9.27
N GLU A 41 26.25 1.84 -9.73
CA GLU A 41 25.57 3.02 -9.18
C GLU A 41 24.07 3.02 -9.52
N GLN A 42 23.71 2.60 -10.74
CA GLN A 42 22.31 2.42 -11.13
C GLN A 42 21.61 1.27 -10.37
N LEU A 43 22.33 0.20 -10.01
CA LEU A 43 21.78 -0.86 -9.16
C LEU A 43 21.54 -0.36 -7.73
N LYS A 44 22.48 0.40 -7.15
CA LYS A 44 22.35 0.99 -5.80
C LYS A 44 21.18 1.97 -5.69
N ALA A 45 21.00 2.84 -6.69
CA ALA A 45 19.88 3.78 -6.72
C ALA A 45 18.52 3.06 -6.82
N GLN A 46 18.47 1.91 -7.50
CA GLN A 46 17.26 1.10 -7.61
C GLN A 46 16.96 0.30 -6.33
N VAL A 47 17.99 -0.18 -5.60
CA VAL A 47 17.80 -0.86 -4.31
C VAL A 47 17.26 0.10 -3.24
N HIS A 48 17.76 1.33 -3.14
CA HIS A 48 17.21 2.33 -2.22
C HIS A 48 15.75 2.72 -2.55
N HIS A 49 15.40 2.76 -3.83
CA HIS A 49 14.04 3.03 -4.24
C HIS A 49 13.08 1.83 -4.02
N LEU A 50 13.61 0.60 -3.97
CA LEU A 50 12.85 -0.60 -3.63
C LEU A 50 12.70 -0.80 -2.11
N GLU A 51 13.72 -0.48 -1.31
CA GLU A 51 13.63 -0.44 0.15
C GLU A 51 12.63 0.62 0.61
N ALA A 52 12.51 1.75 -0.10
CA ALA A 52 11.49 2.76 0.17
C ALA A 52 10.04 2.29 -0.10
N LYS A 53 9.85 1.19 -0.85
CA LYS A 53 8.54 0.56 -1.05
C LYS A 53 8.27 -0.61 -0.10
N LEU A 54 9.22 -0.95 0.78
CA LEU A 54 9.14 -2.13 1.64
C LEU A 54 8.89 -1.82 3.13
N VAL A 55 8.17 -0.75 3.48
CA VAL A 55 7.43 -0.65 4.76
C VAL A 55 6.14 0.19 4.62
N GLU A 56 5.34 -0.05 3.58
CA GLU A 56 3.90 0.19 3.72
C GLU A 56 3.23 -1.14 4.00
N ILE A 57 3.43 -1.64 5.23
CA ILE A 57 2.51 -2.63 5.77
C ILE A 57 1.13 -1.98 5.64
N PRO A 58 0.15 -2.57 4.93
CA PRO A 58 -1.20 -2.05 4.91
C PRO A 58 -1.68 -2.03 6.36
N GLN A 59 -1.68 -0.83 6.95
CA GLN A 59 -2.05 -0.62 8.34
C GLN A 59 -3.57 -0.62 8.42
N VAL A 60 -4.18 -1.75 8.06
CA VAL A 60 -5.56 -2.06 8.40
C VAL A 60 -5.59 -2.16 9.91
N ARG A 61 -5.91 -1.03 10.55
CA ARG A 61 -5.81 -0.91 11.99
C ARG A 61 -7.09 -1.35 12.66
N GLU A 62 -8.24 -1.19 12.01
CA GLU A 62 -9.53 -1.47 12.63
C GLU A 62 -10.48 -2.18 11.66
N VAL A 63 -11.05 -3.30 12.10
CA VAL A 63 -11.97 -4.14 11.32
C VAL A 63 -13.22 -4.42 12.15
N ALA A 64 -14.40 -4.32 11.54
CA ALA A 64 -15.65 -4.76 12.14
C ALA A 64 -16.42 -5.65 11.17
N VAL A 65 -16.85 -6.82 11.63
CA VAL A 65 -17.84 -7.65 10.92
C VAL A 65 -19.18 -7.37 11.57
N LEU A 66 -20.11 -6.79 10.80
CA LEU A 66 -21.46 -6.54 11.30
C LEU A 66 -22.34 -7.73 11.02
N LEU A 67 -23.02 -8.17 12.07
CA LEU A 67 -23.94 -9.29 12.05
C LEU A 67 -25.36 -8.78 11.95
N ASP A 68 -26.23 -9.57 11.30
CA ASP A 68 -27.67 -9.37 11.31
C ASP A 68 -28.34 -9.92 12.58
N GLU A 69 -29.67 -9.81 12.66
CA GLU A 69 -30.45 -10.32 13.78
C GLU A 69 -30.30 -11.84 13.97
N GLN A 70 -29.98 -12.58 12.92
CA GLN A 70 -29.73 -14.02 12.94
C GLN A 70 -28.25 -14.38 13.22
N GLN A 71 -27.42 -13.38 13.55
CA GLN A 71 -25.98 -13.51 13.78
C GLN A 71 -25.17 -13.96 12.54
N ALA A 72 -25.72 -13.79 11.34
CA ALA A 72 -24.99 -14.03 10.10
C ALA A 72 -24.22 -12.77 9.65
N ALA A 73 -23.06 -12.98 9.04
CA ALA A 73 -22.21 -11.88 8.58
C ALA A 73 -22.85 -11.14 7.40
N ALA A 74 -23.15 -9.86 7.60
CA ALA A 74 -23.86 -9.02 6.62
C ALA A 74 -22.93 -8.01 5.94
N MET A 75 -22.02 -7.41 6.70
CA MET A 75 -21.12 -6.35 6.24
C MET A 75 -19.73 -6.51 6.85
N LEU A 76 -18.70 -6.17 6.09
CA LEU A 76 -17.31 -6.05 6.53
C LEU A 76 -16.90 -4.58 6.43
N LEU A 77 -16.41 -4.02 7.53
CA LEU A 77 -15.89 -2.67 7.61
C LEU A 77 -14.40 -2.70 7.89
N THR A 78 -13.65 -1.94 7.09
CA THR A 78 -12.19 -1.84 7.18
C THR A 78 -11.82 -0.36 7.22
N TYR A 79 -11.20 0.07 8.29
CA TYR A 79 -10.74 1.46 8.41
C TYR A 79 -9.25 1.59 8.10
N ASP A 80 -8.94 2.52 7.20
CA ASP A 80 -7.60 2.97 6.89
C ASP A 80 -7.37 4.34 7.56
N PRO A 81 -6.63 4.40 8.68
CA PRO A 81 -6.37 5.65 9.39
C PRO A 81 -5.45 6.60 8.62
N LYS A 82 -4.62 6.09 7.71
CA LYS A 82 -3.68 6.91 6.93
C LYS A 82 -4.42 7.70 5.85
N ASN A 83 -5.34 7.03 5.17
CA ASN A 83 -6.15 7.66 4.12
C ASN A 83 -7.48 8.23 4.63
N GLN A 84 -7.80 8.01 5.92
CA GLN A 84 -9.06 8.40 6.56
C GLN A 84 -10.29 7.87 5.81
N LYS A 85 -10.17 6.64 5.31
CA LYS A 85 -11.22 5.97 4.53
C LYS A 85 -11.76 4.78 5.31
N LEU A 86 -13.08 4.75 5.47
CA LEU A 86 -13.80 3.59 5.94
C LEU A 86 -14.36 2.85 4.73
N GLN A 87 -13.82 1.67 4.45
CA GLN A 87 -14.34 0.79 3.41
C GLN A 87 -15.45 -0.08 3.99
N VAL A 88 -16.60 -0.12 3.33
CA VAL A 88 -17.74 -0.94 3.70
C VAL A 88 -18.03 -1.90 2.56
N GLN A 89 -17.83 -3.19 2.81
CA GLN A 89 -18.09 -4.27 1.88
C GLN A 89 -19.31 -5.06 2.31
N ARG A 90 -20.28 -5.19 1.42
CA ARG A 90 -21.47 -5.99 1.65
C ARG A 90 -21.19 -7.47 1.40
N LEU A 91 -21.55 -8.30 2.37
CA LEU A 91 -21.35 -9.76 2.34
C LEU A 91 -22.64 -10.52 1.97
N ASN A 92 -23.80 -9.91 2.21
CA ASN A 92 -25.11 -10.47 1.85
C ASN A 92 -25.76 -9.72 0.67
N ASP A 93 -26.88 -10.24 0.16
CA ASP A 93 -27.66 -9.62 -0.91
C ASP A 93 -28.96 -8.96 -0.40
N VAL A 94 -29.01 -8.61 0.89
CA VAL A 94 -30.15 -7.87 1.47
C VAL A 94 -30.22 -6.49 0.80
N LYS A 95 -31.38 -6.17 0.23
CA LYS A 95 -31.63 -4.92 -0.49
C LYS A 95 -32.44 -3.97 0.36
N GLU A 96 -32.00 -2.73 0.47
CA GLU A 96 -32.78 -1.66 1.07
C GLU A 96 -33.98 -1.29 0.20
N GLY A 97 -35.05 -0.79 0.82
CA GLY A 97 -36.16 -0.17 0.11
C GLY A 97 -35.71 1.12 -0.60
N ARG A 98 -36.40 1.49 -1.69
CA ARG A 98 -36.05 2.66 -2.51
C ARG A 98 -35.98 3.99 -1.74
N GLU A 99 -36.74 4.12 -0.67
CA GLU A 99 -36.79 5.33 0.19
C GLU A 99 -35.92 5.24 1.44
N GLN A 100 -35.10 4.19 1.53
CA GLN A 100 -34.27 3.91 2.69
C GLN A 100 -32.81 4.23 2.39
N SER A 101 -32.11 4.76 3.39
CA SER A 101 -30.67 4.98 3.39
C SER A 101 -30.06 4.21 4.55
N LEU A 102 -28.91 3.56 4.32
CA LEU A 102 -28.16 2.95 5.41
C LEU A 102 -27.24 3.98 6.03
N HIS A 103 -27.40 4.25 7.31
CA HIS A 103 -26.52 5.14 8.04
C HIS A 103 -25.51 4.30 8.81
N VAL A 104 -24.23 4.66 8.69
CA VAL A 104 -23.12 4.01 9.39
C VAL A 104 -22.79 4.81 10.63
N TRP A 105 -22.63 4.13 11.75
CA TRP A 105 -22.47 4.74 13.06
C TRP A 105 -21.27 4.15 13.80
N ALA A 106 -20.54 5.00 14.51
CA ALA A 106 -19.62 4.62 15.56
C ALA A 106 -20.35 4.58 16.91
N ILE A 107 -20.20 3.49 17.64
CA ILE A 107 -20.83 3.25 18.93
C ILE A 107 -19.75 3.32 20.01
N THR A 108 -19.82 4.35 20.83
CA THR A 108 -18.96 4.58 22.01
C THR A 108 -19.65 4.03 23.27
N GLU A 109 -18.90 3.86 24.36
CA GLU A 109 -19.49 3.43 25.64
C GLU A 109 -20.20 4.60 26.32
N GLY A 110 -21.50 4.48 26.59
CA GLY A 110 -22.28 5.47 27.35
C GLY A 110 -22.66 6.75 26.61
N ASP A 111 -22.04 7.02 25.45
CA ASP A 111 -22.26 8.23 24.64
C ASP A 111 -23.22 8.03 23.47
N VAL A 112 -23.63 9.14 22.84
CA VAL A 112 -24.49 9.14 21.66
C VAL A 112 -23.71 8.60 20.45
N PRO A 113 -24.25 7.63 19.68
CA PRO A 113 -23.59 7.12 18.48
C PRO A 113 -23.24 8.24 17.50
N ARG A 114 -22.05 8.19 16.90
CA ARG A 114 -21.60 9.20 15.95
C ARG A 114 -21.87 8.74 14.52
N LEU A 115 -22.57 9.55 13.74
CA LEU A 115 -22.80 9.28 12.31
C LEU A 115 -21.47 9.39 11.55
N LEU A 116 -21.08 8.32 10.86
CA LEU A 116 -19.87 8.26 10.04
C LEU A 116 -20.17 8.54 8.57
N GLY A 117 -21.37 8.19 8.10
CA GLY A 117 -21.77 8.42 6.72
C GLY A 117 -23.00 7.64 6.32
N VAL A 118 -23.36 7.77 5.05
CA VAL A 118 -24.55 7.15 4.46
C VAL A 118 -24.11 6.27 3.31
N LEU A 119 -24.51 4.99 3.32
CA LEU A 119 -24.28 4.08 2.21
C LEU A 119 -25.40 4.23 1.19
N THR A 120 -25.02 4.07 -0.07
CA THR A 120 -25.95 3.96 -1.20
C THR A 120 -26.16 2.48 -1.55
N ASP A 121 -27.06 2.15 -2.45
CA ASP A 121 -27.26 0.76 -2.94
C ASP A 121 -26.44 0.46 -4.21
N ARG A 122 -25.68 1.44 -4.70
CA ARG A 122 -25.08 1.42 -6.06
C ARG A 122 -23.94 0.44 -6.23
N TYR A 123 -23.17 0.19 -5.17
CA TYR A 123 -21.94 -0.61 -5.24
C TYR A 123 -21.84 -1.60 -4.08
N LYS A 124 -21.30 -2.79 -4.35
CA LYS A 124 -21.03 -3.83 -3.32
C LYS A 124 -19.98 -3.39 -2.29
N THR A 125 -19.02 -2.59 -2.70
CA THR A 125 -18.01 -1.98 -1.83
C THR A 125 -18.10 -0.48 -1.95
N GLN A 126 -18.18 0.22 -0.82
CA GLN A 126 -18.27 1.67 -0.76
C GLN A 126 -17.20 2.22 0.17
N GLN A 127 -16.79 3.46 -0.09
CA GLN A 127 -15.83 4.15 0.73
C GLN A 127 -16.48 5.40 1.30
N LEU A 128 -16.30 5.59 2.60
CA LEU A 128 -16.72 6.78 3.31
C LEU A 128 -15.48 7.55 3.77
N ASP A 129 -15.55 8.87 3.63
CA ASP A 129 -14.59 9.80 4.21
C ASP A 129 -14.86 9.93 5.70
N VAL A 130 -14.01 9.30 6.53
CA VAL A 130 -14.20 9.22 7.97
C VAL A 130 -12.93 9.69 8.68
N PRO A 131 -12.94 10.89 9.30
CA PRO A 131 -11.78 11.37 10.04
C PRO A 131 -11.52 10.45 11.25
N THR A 132 -10.26 10.30 11.64
CA THR A 132 -9.86 9.40 12.73
C THR A 132 -10.54 9.75 14.06
N GLN A 133 -10.76 11.03 14.30
CA GLN A 133 -11.49 11.54 15.47
C GLN A 133 -12.91 11.00 15.54
N ALA A 134 -13.54 10.67 14.40
CA ALA A 134 -14.91 10.14 14.37
C ALA A 134 -15.00 8.70 14.93
N LEU A 135 -13.91 7.93 14.83
CA LEU A 135 -13.80 6.57 15.36
C LEU A 135 -13.15 6.52 16.75
N GLU A 136 -12.64 7.65 17.25
CA GLU A 136 -12.01 7.72 18.56
C GLU A 136 -12.98 7.30 19.67
N GLY A 137 -12.56 6.33 20.48
CA GLY A 137 -13.36 5.74 21.56
C GLY A 137 -14.47 4.78 21.11
N ALA A 138 -14.63 4.55 19.79
CA ALA A 138 -15.61 3.60 19.28
C ALA A 138 -15.22 2.17 19.65
N ARG A 139 -16.17 1.43 20.24
CA ARG A 139 -15.99 0.00 20.54
C ARG A 139 -16.71 -0.90 19.55
N ALA A 140 -17.74 -0.38 18.91
CA ALA A 140 -18.52 -1.10 17.92
C ALA A 140 -18.91 -0.18 16.79
N LEU A 141 -19.19 -0.77 15.64
CA LEU A 141 -19.84 -0.10 14.52
C LEU A 141 -21.25 -0.66 14.35
N GLY A 142 -22.15 0.18 13.85
CA GLY A 142 -23.53 -0.20 13.61
C GLY A 142 -24.07 0.43 12.34
N ILE A 143 -25.05 -0.23 11.73
CA ILE A 143 -25.81 0.29 10.60
C ILE A 143 -27.28 0.36 11.00
N SER A 144 -27.91 1.50 10.78
CA SER A 144 -29.37 1.65 10.87
C SER A 144 -29.95 1.96 9.49
N VAL A 145 -31.18 1.52 9.27
CA VAL A 145 -31.99 1.96 8.13
C VAL A 145 -32.63 3.27 8.51
N GLU A 146 -32.51 4.31 7.71
CA GLU A 146 -33.19 5.59 7.94
C GLU A 146 -34.00 5.96 6.70
N ASN A 147 -35.03 6.80 6.90
CA ASN A 147 -35.77 7.34 5.76
C ASN A 147 -34.97 8.51 5.18
N LYS A 148 -34.82 8.55 3.85
CA LYS A 148 -34.05 9.60 3.16
C LYS A 148 -34.49 11.02 3.53
N ASP A 149 -35.78 11.21 3.75
CA ASP A 149 -36.38 12.53 4.05
C ASP A 149 -36.32 12.90 5.54
N ARG A 150 -35.95 11.95 6.40
CA ARG A 150 -35.94 12.11 7.84
C ARG A 150 -34.64 11.57 8.40
N GLY A 151 -33.58 12.36 8.21
CA GLY A 151 -32.28 12.12 8.82
C GLY A 151 -32.32 12.03 10.34
N PRO A 152 -31.20 11.65 10.97
CA PRO A 152 -31.13 11.47 12.40
C PRO A 152 -31.40 12.78 13.14
N ARG A 153 -32.21 12.71 14.21
CA ARG A 153 -32.45 13.82 15.14
C ARG A 153 -31.64 13.59 16.40
N ASP A 154 -31.05 14.66 16.93
CA ASP A 154 -30.30 14.65 18.19
C ASP A 154 -29.12 13.66 18.22
N GLY A 155 -28.55 13.37 17.05
CA GLY A 155 -27.39 12.47 16.91
C GLY A 155 -27.70 10.98 17.10
N LYS A 156 -28.97 10.56 17.15
CA LYS A 156 -29.34 9.16 17.39
C LYS A 156 -29.98 8.52 16.15
N PRO A 157 -29.76 7.21 15.92
CA PRO A 157 -30.55 6.46 14.94
C PRO A 157 -32.02 6.45 15.37
N ARG A 158 -32.94 6.59 14.41
CA ARG A 158 -34.39 6.57 14.68
C ARG A 158 -34.96 5.17 14.59
N GLN A 159 -34.37 4.34 13.75
CA GLN A 159 -34.78 2.95 13.58
C GLN A 159 -33.84 2.03 14.37
N PRO A 160 -34.27 0.78 14.63
CA PRO A 160 -33.41 -0.24 15.21
C PRO A 160 -32.13 -0.45 14.40
N TRP A 161 -31.12 -1.02 15.08
CA TRP A 161 -29.90 -1.46 14.41
C TRP A 161 -30.22 -2.61 13.47
N LEU A 162 -29.89 -2.43 12.19
CA LEU A 162 -29.98 -3.50 11.20
C LEU A 162 -28.80 -4.45 11.32
N PHE A 163 -27.59 -3.88 11.45
CA PHE A 163 -26.36 -4.64 11.62
C PHE A 163 -25.49 -4.03 12.73
N LYS A 164 -24.80 -4.86 13.51
CA LYS A 164 -23.88 -4.40 14.56
C LYS A 164 -22.71 -5.36 14.72
N GLY A 165 -21.55 -4.83 15.09
CA GLY A 165 -20.35 -5.63 15.30
C GLY A 165 -19.29 -4.86 16.08
N TRP A 166 -18.44 -5.60 16.79
CA TRP A 166 -17.32 -5.05 17.54
C TRP A 166 -16.25 -4.51 16.58
N LEU A 167 -15.65 -3.38 16.95
CA LEU A 167 -14.49 -2.84 16.27
C LEU A 167 -13.25 -3.52 16.86
N VAL A 168 -12.54 -4.26 16.03
CA VAL A 168 -11.34 -4.99 16.41
C VAL A 168 -10.14 -4.22 15.89
N GLN A 169 -9.30 -3.76 16.81
CA GLN A 169 -8.02 -3.16 16.45
C GLN A 169 -7.00 -4.27 16.20
N LYS A 170 -6.47 -4.37 14.98
CA LYS A 170 -5.37 -5.29 14.69
C LYS A 170 -4.08 -4.70 15.24
N ALA A 171 -3.53 -5.32 16.27
CA ALA A 171 -2.15 -5.06 16.68
C ALA A 171 -1.22 -5.58 15.58
N ILE A 172 -0.36 -4.71 15.05
CA ILE A 172 0.66 -5.01 14.05
C ILE A 172 2.02 -4.92 14.73
#